data_AF-A0A382N0C5-F1
#
_entry.id   AF-A0A382N0C5-F1
#
_cell.length_a   1.000
_cell.length_b   1.000
_cell.length_c   1.000
_cell.angle_alpha   90.00
_cell.angle_beta   90.00
_cell.angle_gamma   90.00
#
_symmetry.space_group_name_H-M   'P 1'
#
loop_
_entity.id
_entity.type
_entity.pdbx_description
1 polymer ?
#
loop_
_entity_poly.entity_id
_entity_poly.type
_entity_poly.pdbx_seq_one_letter_code
_entity_poly.pdbx_strand_id
1 'polypeptide(L)'
;MNSDFWLCKNTWKKSANNTKWCLIGCSIGDFGTIAIMQDSSVQVTVIFALAMINGIITSILLETFILIRQKISFKIAIKTAA
;
A
#
# COMPACT_ATOMS: atom_id res chain seq x y z
N MET A 1 8.40 -23.68 10.05
CA MET A 1 7.47 -23.09 9.07
C MET A 1 6.63 -24.22 8.51
N ASN A 2 5.31 -24.22 8.72
CA ASN A 2 4.45 -25.26 8.14
C ASN A 2 4.42 -25.07 6.62
N SER A 3 4.82 -26.12 5.88
CA SER A 3 4.72 -26.19 4.42
C SER A 3 3.29 -25.98 3.90
N ASP A 4 2.30 -26.09 4.79
CA ASP A 4 0.87 -25.96 4.50
C ASP A 4 0.44 -24.54 4.09
N PHE A 5 1.24 -23.50 4.41
CA PHE A 5 0.93 -22.13 3.99
C PHE A 5 0.83 -22.04 2.46
N TRP A 6 1.81 -22.63 1.77
CA TRP A 6 1.91 -22.58 0.32
C TRP A 6 0.86 -23.45 -0.37
N LEU A 7 0.31 -24.45 0.34
CA LEU A 7 -0.74 -25.36 -0.14
C LEU A 7 -2.15 -24.82 0.11
N CYS A 8 -2.32 -23.92 1.09
CA CYS A 8 -3.63 -23.39 1.45
C CYS A 8 -4.08 -22.25 0.52
N LYS A 9 -4.96 -22.59 -0.43
CA LYS A 9 -5.57 -21.66 -1.40
C LYS A 9 -6.24 -20.45 -0.74
N ASN A 10 -6.88 -20.63 0.43
CA ASN A 10 -7.56 -19.54 1.11
C ASN A 10 -6.58 -18.48 1.63
N THR A 11 -5.48 -18.92 2.24
CA THR A 11 -4.45 -18.02 2.78
C THR A 11 -3.76 -17.24 1.66
N TRP A 12 -3.41 -17.92 0.56
CA TRP A 12 -2.87 -17.29 -0.64
C TRP A 12 -3.80 -16.24 -1.24
N LYS A 13 -5.10 -16.57 -1.38
CA LYS A 13 -6.09 -15.62 -1.91
C LYS A 13 -6.19 -14.37 -1.03
N LYS A 14 -6.10 -14.54 0.30
CA LYS A 14 -6.11 -13.41 1.23
C LYS A 14 -4.84 -12.55 1.10
N SER A 15 -3.67 -13.18 1.00
CA SER A 15 -2.40 -12.47 0.77
C SER A 15 -2.41 -11.67 -0.54
N ALA A 16 -2.87 -12.28 -1.64
CA ALA A 16 -2.99 -11.60 -2.93
C ALA A 16 -3.94 -10.39 -2.89
N ASN A 17 -5.07 -10.52 -2.17
CA ASN A 17 -5.99 -9.40 -1.98
C ASN A 17 -5.35 -8.25 -1.17
N ASN A 18 -4.57 -8.55 -0.14
CA ASN A 18 -3.86 -7.52 0.63
C ASN A 18 -2.81 -6.81 -0.23
N THR A 19 -1.98 -7.57 -0.97
CA THR A 19 -1.00 -7.01 -1.92
C THR A 19 -1.67 -6.14 -2.98
N LYS A 20 -2.84 -6.56 -3.49
CA LYS A 20 -3.62 -5.76 -4.44
C LYS A 20 -3.98 -4.38 -3.86
N TRP A 21 -4.43 -4.31 -2.61
CA TRP A 21 -4.79 -3.04 -1.98
C TRP A 21 -3.59 -2.14 -1.73
N CYS A 22 -2.46 -2.71 -1.31
CA CYS A 22 -1.19 -2.00 -1.19
C CYS A 22 -0.76 -1.38 -2.54
N LEU A 23 -0.77 -2.17 -3.62
CA LEU A 23 -0.40 -1.69 -4.96
C LEU A 23 -1.34 -0.59 -5.49
N ILE A 24 -2.65 -0.72 -5.21
CA ILE A 24 -3.63 0.33 -5.53
C ILE A 24 -3.29 1.62 -4.76
N GLY A 25 -2.98 1.51 -3.46
CA GLY A 25 -2.61 2.67 -2.64
C GLY A 25 -1.34 3.36 -3.12
N CYS A 26 -0.27 2.61 -3.42
CA CYS A 26 0.96 3.16 -3.98
C CYS A 26 0.70 3.86 -5.31
N SER A 27 -0.02 3.21 -6.23
CA SER A 27 -0.31 3.77 -7.55
C SER A 27 -1.10 5.07 -7.45
N ILE A 28 -2.09 5.15 -6.55
CA ILE A 28 -2.88 6.37 -6.32
C ILE A 28 -1.98 7.50 -5.79
N GLY A 29 -1.10 7.22 -4.83
CA GLY A 29 -0.20 8.24 -4.26
C GLY A 29 0.87 8.72 -5.26
N ASP A 30 1.45 7.80 -6.03
CA ASP A 30 2.45 8.10 -7.05
C ASP A 30 1.84 8.98 -8.16
N PHE A 31 0.75 8.52 -8.77
CA PHE A 31 0.08 9.28 -9.84
C PHE A 31 -0.53 10.58 -9.34
N GLY A 32 -1.10 10.60 -8.13
CA GLY A 32 -1.63 11.83 -7.53
C GLY A 32 -0.55 12.89 -7.33
N THR A 33 0.62 12.49 -6.83
CA THR A 33 1.74 13.42 -6.63
C THR A 33 2.28 13.93 -7.97
N ILE A 34 2.44 13.04 -8.95
CA ILE A 34 2.90 13.44 -10.30
C ILE A 34 1.89 14.38 -10.95
N ALA A 35 0.59 14.07 -10.90
CA ALA A 35 -0.46 14.89 -11.52
C ALA A 35 -0.53 16.31 -10.93
N ILE A 36 -0.29 16.46 -9.63
CA ILE A 36 -0.29 17.77 -8.96
C ILE A 36 0.98 18.57 -9.30
N MET A 37 2.12 17.89 -9.43
CA MET A 37 3.43 18.55 -9.54
C MET A 37 4.00 18.57 -10.97
N GLN A 38 3.29 18.03 -11.95
CA GLN A 38 3.75 17.94 -13.35
C GLN A 38 4.10 19.31 -13.96
N ASP A 39 3.37 20.36 -13.58
CA ASP A 39 3.57 21.73 -14.08
C ASP A 39 4.44 22.58 -13.13
N SER A 40 5.03 21.97 -12.10
CA SER A 40 5.91 22.68 -11.17
C SER A 40 7.32 22.84 -11.75
N SER A 41 8.01 23.93 -11.39
CA SER A 41 9.43 24.15 -11.74
C SER A 41 10.40 23.33 -10.88
N VAL A 42 9.90 22.32 -10.16
CA VAL A 42 10.70 21.49 -9.26
C VAL A 42 11.45 20.43 -10.07
N GLN A 43 12.66 20.08 -9.63
CA GLN A 43 13.46 19.05 -10.29
C GLN A 43 12.72 17.70 -10.29
N VAL A 44 12.71 17.03 -11.44
CA VAL A 44 12.01 15.76 -11.66
C VAL A 44 12.41 14.68 -10.64
N THR A 45 13.67 14.66 -10.21
CA THR A 45 14.19 13.76 -9.17
C THR A 45 13.47 13.93 -7.83
N VAL A 46 13.17 15.17 -7.45
CA VAL A 46 12.44 15.50 -6.23
C VAL A 46 10.98 15.09 -6.36
N ILE A 47 10.37 15.29 -7.54
CA ILE A 47 8.99 14.86 -7.81
C ILE A 47 8.86 13.34 -7.66
N PHE A 48 9.79 12.56 -8.22
CA PHE A 48 9.75 11.10 -8.07
C PHE A 48 10.01 10.64 -6.63
N ALA A 49 10.91 11.30 -5.89
CA ALA A 49 11.13 11.00 -4.48
C ALA A 49 9.86 11.27 -3.65
N LEU A 50 9.21 12.42 -3.89
CA LEU A 50 7.95 12.77 -3.23
C LEU A 50 6.82 11.81 -3.61
N ALA A 51 6.73 11.43 -4.89
CA ALA A 51 5.75 10.48 -5.38
C ALA A 51 5.86 9.15 -4.62
N MET A 52 7.05 8.54 -4.58
CA MET A 52 7.27 7.28 -3.86
C MET A 52 6.94 7.37 -2.36
N ILE A 53 7.34 8.46 -1.69
CA ILE A 53 7.02 8.66 -0.26
C ILE A 53 5.50 8.74 -0.06
N ASN A 54 4.81 9.53 -0.88
CA ASN A 54 3.36 9.66 -0.82
C ASN A 54 2.64 8.37 -1.21
N GLY A 55 3.18 7.60 -2.17
CA GLY A 55 2.71 6.28 -2.55
C GLY A 55 2.73 5.31 -1.38
N ILE A 56 3.87 5.17 -0.70
CA ILE A 56 4.02 4.30 0.47
C ILE A 56 3.07 4.73 1.60
N ILE A 57 2.99 6.03 1.91
CA ILE A 57 2.09 6.53 2.96
C ILE A 57 0.63 6.21 2.62
N THR A 58 0.22 6.46 1.38
CA THR A 58 -1.16 6.19 0.91
C THR A 58 -1.48 4.70 0.97
N SER A 59 -0.53 3.85 0.60
CA SER A 59 -0.64 2.40 0.72
C SER A 59 -0.85 1.94 2.16
N ILE A 60 0.01 2.34 3.09
CA ILE A 60 -0.07 1.95 4.50
C ILE A 60 -1.42 2.40 5.09
N LEU A 61 -1.87 3.61 4.79
CA LEU A 61 -3.17 4.13 5.25
C LEU A 61 -4.35 3.32 4.70
N LEU A 62 -4.34 3.04 3.39
CA LEU A 62 -5.43 2.30 2.73
C LEU A 62 -5.50 0.85 3.23
N GLU A 63 -4.37 0.15 3.29
CA GLU A 63 -4.33 -1.23 3.77
C GLU A 63 -4.72 -1.31 5.26
N THR A 64 -4.19 -0.41 6.10
CA THR A 64 -4.57 -0.32 7.52
C THR A 64 -6.09 -0.13 7.67
N PHE A 65 -6.68 0.80 6.91
CA PHE A 65 -8.13 1.04 6.93
C PHE A 65 -8.93 -0.21 6.56
N ILE A 66 -8.51 -0.93 5.52
CA ILE A 66 -9.17 -2.17 5.07
C ILE A 66 -9.04 -3.27 6.13
N LEU A 67 -7.86 -3.44 6.74
CA LEU A 67 -7.64 -4.44 7.80
C LEU A 67 -8.49 -4.16 9.05
N ILE A 68 -8.65 -2.89 9.44
CA ILE A 68 -9.55 -2.49 10.53
C ILE A 68 -11.01 -2.86 10.19
N ARG A 69 -11.44 -2.64 8.94
CA ARG A 69 -12.78 -3.07 8.49
C ARG A 69 -12.96 -4.59 8.50
N GLN A 70 -11.87 -5.36 8.39
CA GLN A 70 -11.86 -6.81 8.59
C GLN A 70 -11.86 -7.24 10.07
N LYS A 71 -12.08 -6.30 11.01
CA LYS A 71 -12.08 -6.52 12.47
C LYS A 71 -10.71 -6.90 13.05
N ILE A 72 -9.62 -6.56 12.38
CA ILE A 72 -8.26 -6.68 12.94
C ILE A 72 -8.01 -5.48 13.85
N SER A 73 -7.36 -5.70 15.00
CA SER A 73 -7.06 -4.60 15.92
C SER A 73 -6.11 -3.58 15.27
N PHE A 74 -6.33 -2.30 15.55
CA PHE A 74 -5.59 -1.19 14.94
C PHE A 74 -4.06 -1.38 14.99
N LYS A 75 -3.53 -1.82 16.14
CA LYS A 75 -2.11 -2.05 16.34
C LYS A 75 -1.56 -3.18 15.44
N ILE A 76 -2.33 -4.23 15.22
CA ILE A 76 -1.94 -5.35 14.34
C ILE A 76 -2.08 -4.94 12.88
N ALA A 77 -3.12 -4.16 12.55
CA ALA A 77 -3.36 -3.67 11.19
C ALA A 77 -2.18 -2.81 10.70
N ILE A 78 -1.76 -1.82 11.49
CA ILE A 78 -0.59 -0.98 11.14
C ILE A 78 0.67 -1.83 10.99
N LYS A 79 0.93 -2.74 11.93
CA LYS A 79 2.10 -3.63 11.88
C LYS A 79 2.09 -4.58 10.69
N THR A 80 0.91 -4.83 10.10
CA THR A 80 0.78 -5.70 8.91
C THR A 80 0.94 -4.90 7.62
N ALA A 81 0.48 -3.63 7.62
CA ALA A 81 0.53 -2.75 6.45
C ALA A 81 1.88 -2.04 6.26
N ALA A 82 2.63 -1.80 7.34
CA ALA A 82 3.95 -1.17 7.36
C ALA A 82 5.07 -2.20 7.53
#